data_AF-A0AAJ1BIJ2-F1
#
_entry.id   AF-A0AAJ1BIJ2-F1
#
_cell.length_a   1.000
_cell.length_b   1.000
_cell.length_c   1.000
_cell.angle_alpha   90.00
_cell.angle_beta   90.00
_cell.angle_gamma   90.00
#
_symmetry.space_group_name_H-M   'P 1'
#
loop_
_entity.id
_entity.type
_entity.pdbx_description
1 polymer ?
#
loop_
_entity_poly.entity_id
_entity_poly.type
_entity_poly.pdbx_seq_one_letter_code
_entity_poly.pdbx_strand_id
1 'polypeptide(L)'
;MHHTHVPRFGQSSRPLLLLLFWLLLLLPSAMLYLLDIKLFPLLRLDTVGADALYWVTFTGTAPWGALTAVAVAALGFYRLSRAQATRMLLALALSLGGGLVLNEYLKTCFDEPRPNAQWMAEQGLLELEPFYQKSKPERREQISRLFAGQNSSLPPLSAAIADHWQHEVGLSFPSGHTLFAAVLALSGFWFFIASGHWGVCGLLGIWAIAMGFSRMLLGMHHSQDVLAATLIALPLAMVGIALARLPVLFRR
;
A
#
# COMPACT_ATOMS: atom_id res chain seq x y z
N MET A 1 27.96 -6.04 -30.26
CA MET A 1 26.84 -5.48 -29.49
C MET A 1 25.73 -6.51 -29.43
N HIS A 2 25.58 -7.23 -28.31
CA HIS A 2 24.46 -8.16 -28.13
C HIS A 2 23.19 -7.35 -27.85
N HIS A 3 22.32 -7.22 -28.84
CA HIS A 3 20.94 -6.82 -28.58
C HIS A 3 20.25 -7.97 -27.85
N THR A 4 20.24 -7.92 -26.52
CA THR A 4 19.38 -8.79 -25.72
C THR A 4 17.93 -8.43 -26.05
N HIS A 5 17.30 -9.21 -26.92
CA HIS A 5 15.88 -9.09 -27.19
C HIS A 5 15.12 -9.41 -25.91
N VAL A 6 14.64 -8.37 -25.24
CA VAL A 6 13.84 -8.53 -24.03
C VAL A 6 12.52 -9.25 -24.40
N PRO A 7 12.18 -10.37 -23.75
CA PRO A 7 11.01 -11.16 -24.13
C PRO A 7 9.73 -10.33 -23.98
N ARG A 8 8.88 -10.38 -25.03
CA ARG A 8 7.55 -9.75 -25.08
C ARG A 8 6.48 -10.84 -25.03
N PHE A 9 5.52 -10.69 -24.14
CA PHE A 9 4.47 -11.70 -23.95
C PHE A 9 3.17 -11.39 -24.68
N GLY A 10 2.67 -12.40 -25.39
CA GLY A 10 1.36 -12.40 -26.02
C GLY A 10 0.22 -12.32 -25.00
N GLN A 11 -1.02 -12.11 -25.47
CA GLN A 11 -2.18 -11.96 -24.59
C GLN A 11 -2.50 -13.22 -23.77
N SER A 12 -2.14 -14.42 -24.24
CA SER A 12 -2.42 -15.70 -23.59
C SER A 12 -1.63 -15.93 -22.29
N SER A 13 -0.39 -15.43 -22.21
CA SER A 13 0.48 -15.65 -21.04
C SER A 13 0.36 -14.56 -19.96
N ARG A 14 -0.24 -13.40 -20.28
CA ARG A 14 -0.32 -12.27 -19.33
C ARG A 14 -1.12 -12.56 -18.06
N PRO A 15 -2.28 -13.24 -18.11
CA PRO A 15 -3.02 -13.58 -16.90
C PRO A 15 -2.20 -14.45 -15.95
N LEU A 16 -1.49 -15.44 -16.48
CA LEU A 16 -0.61 -16.30 -15.68
C LEU A 16 0.54 -15.51 -15.06
N LEU A 17 1.22 -14.65 -15.84
CA LEU A 17 2.30 -13.81 -15.32
C LEU A 17 1.82 -12.82 -14.25
N LEU A 18 0.62 -12.25 -14.42
CA LEU A 18 0.02 -11.37 -13.43
C LEU A 18 -0.30 -12.13 -12.14
N LEU A 19 -0.83 -13.35 -12.25
CA LEU A 19 -1.09 -14.22 -11.10
C LEU A 19 0.21 -14.55 -10.36
N LEU A 20 1.28 -14.92 -11.07
CA LEU A 20 2.59 -15.19 -10.46
C LEU A 20 3.16 -13.95 -9.78
N PHE A 21 3.04 -12.79 -10.42
CA PHE A 21 3.47 -11.53 -9.83
C PHE A 21 2.67 -11.19 -8.57
N TRP A 22 1.35 -11.39 -8.59
CA TRP A 22 0.51 -11.22 -7.41
C TRP A 22 0.87 -12.17 -6.27
N LEU A 23 1.11 -13.45 -6.57
CA LEU A 23 1.57 -14.43 -5.57
C LEU A 23 2.91 -14.01 -4.94
N LEU A 24 3.81 -13.41 -5.73
CA LEU A 24 5.06 -12.86 -5.20
C LEU A 24 4.83 -11.67 -4.25
N LEU A 25 3.87 -10.79 -4.55
CA LEU A 25 3.49 -9.69 -3.64
C LEU A 25 2.81 -10.21 -2.36
N LEU A 26 2.04 -11.28 -2.48
CA LEU A 26 1.29 -11.90 -1.39
C LEU A 26 2.18 -12.69 -0.41
N LEU A 27 3.24 -13.30 -0.93
CA LEU A 27 4.07 -14.25 -0.20
C LEU A 27 4.64 -13.70 1.13
N PRO A 28 5.21 -12.48 1.19
CA PRO A 28 5.79 -11.98 2.44
C PRO A 28 4.76 -11.85 3.57
N SER A 29 3.61 -11.24 3.30
CA SER A 29 2.56 -11.06 4.31
C SER A 29 1.87 -12.37 4.66
N ALA A 30 1.70 -13.28 3.69
CA ALA A 30 1.18 -14.62 3.94
C ALA A 30 2.10 -15.43 4.85
N MET A 31 3.42 -15.41 4.63
CA MET A 31 4.39 -16.10 5.49
C MET A 31 4.38 -15.53 6.91
N LEU A 32 4.39 -14.19 7.05
CA LEU A 32 4.34 -13.55 8.36
C LEU A 32 3.05 -13.89 9.12
N TYR A 33 1.91 -13.93 8.42
CA TYR A 33 0.62 -14.31 9.01
C TYR A 33 0.59 -15.79 9.43
N LEU A 34 0.98 -16.71 8.54
CA LEU A 34 0.95 -18.16 8.81
C LEU A 34 1.90 -18.58 9.93
N LEU A 35 3.02 -17.87 10.10
CA LEU A 35 4.02 -18.13 11.12
C LEU A 35 3.79 -17.31 12.41
N ASP A 36 2.73 -16.50 12.47
CA ASP A 36 2.42 -15.58 13.59
C ASP A 36 3.61 -14.67 13.97
N ILE A 37 4.36 -14.19 12.96
CA ILE A 37 5.52 -13.33 13.17
C ILE A 37 5.06 -11.87 13.22
N LYS A 38 5.18 -11.26 14.40
CA LYS A 38 4.95 -9.83 14.62
C LYS A 38 6.22 -9.02 14.34
N LEU A 39 6.12 -8.06 13.44
CA LEU A 39 7.26 -7.20 13.06
C LEU A 39 7.43 -5.97 13.96
N PHE A 40 6.36 -5.48 14.56
CA PHE A 40 6.43 -4.37 15.51
C PHE A 40 6.39 -4.95 16.94
N PRO A 41 7.24 -4.49 17.87
CA PRO A 41 8.22 -3.40 17.77
C PRO A 41 9.68 -3.88 17.58
N LEU A 42 9.98 -4.68 16.54
CA LEU A 42 11.36 -5.17 16.30
C LEU A 42 12.34 -4.05 15.91
N LEU A 43 11.84 -2.99 15.27
CA LEU A 43 12.65 -1.87 14.79
C LEU A 43 12.58 -0.69 15.75
N ARG A 44 13.75 -0.16 16.12
CA ARG A 44 13.87 1.14 16.79
C ARG A 44 13.47 2.27 15.85
N LEU A 45 12.53 3.10 16.29
CA LEU A 45 11.89 4.13 15.47
C LEU A 45 12.64 5.47 15.42
N ASP A 46 13.78 5.58 16.07
CA ASP A 46 14.70 6.72 16.02
C ASP A 46 15.89 6.50 15.07
N THR A 47 15.83 5.44 14.26
CA THR A 47 16.93 5.05 13.35
C THR A 47 16.70 5.53 11.92
N VAL A 48 17.80 5.69 11.18
CA VAL A 48 17.78 6.00 9.73
C VAL A 48 16.99 4.95 8.94
N GLY A 49 17.02 3.69 9.37
CA GLY A 49 16.24 2.61 8.76
C GLY A 49 14.73 2.82 8.93
N ALA A 50 14.29 3.29 10.10
CA ALA A 50 12.88 3.63 10.33
C ALA A 50 12.44 4.84 9.50
N ASP A 51 13.30 5.86 9.37
CA ASP A 51 13.03 6.99 8.49
C ASP A 51 12.93 6.57 7.03
N ALA A 52 13.79 5.66 6.56
CA ALA A 52 13.69 5.12 5.20
C ALA A 52 12.35 4.43 4.96
N LEU A 53 11.83 3.65 5.92
CA LEU A 53 10.50 3.05 5.84
C LEU A 53 9.39 4.10 5.88
N TYR A 54 9.55 5.16 6.67
CA TYR A 54 8.64 6.30 6.65
C TYR A 54 8.62 6.94 5.25
N TRP A 55 9.76 7.16 4.61
CA TRP A 55 9.82 7.70 3.25
C TRP A 55 9.10 6.80 2.23
N VAL A 56 9.19 5.47 2.38
CA VAL A 56 8.39 4.55 1.56
C VAL A 56 6.89 4.77 1.81
N THR A 57 6.45 4.79 3.06
CA THR A 57 5.05 5.09 3.44
C THR A 57 4.58 6.42 2.88
N PHE A 58 5.44 7.43 2.92
CA PHE A 58 5.17 8.77 2.46
C PHE A 58 4.78 8.79 0.98
N THR A 59 5.44 7.97 0.14
CA THR A 59 5.09 7.84 -1.30
C THR A 59 3.68 7.28 -1.56
N GLY A 60 3.01 6.71 -0.55
CA GLY A 60 1.62 6.25 -0.62
C GLY A 60 0.63 7.14 0.14
N THR A 61 1.10 8.20 0.81
CA THR A 61 0.28 9.09 1.65
C THR A 61 -0.15 10.33 0.87
N ALA A 62 -1.39 10.79 1.01
CA ALA A 62 -1.84 12.01 0.33
C ALA A 62 -1.06 13.25 0.82
N PRO A 63 -0.67 14.19 -0.06
CA PRO A 63 -0.91 14.22 -1.52
C PRO A 63 0.10 13.42 -2.35
N TRP A 64 1.20 12.95 -1.77
CA TRP A 64 2.32 12.29 -2.45
C TRP A 64 1.95 10.97 -3.13
N GLY A 65 1.00 10.21 -2.58
CA GLY A 65 0.41 9.04 -3.25
C GLY A 65 -0.18 9.36 -4.62
N ALA A 66 -0.83 10.52 -4.75
CA ALA A 66 -1.35 10.96 -6.05
C ALA A 66 -0.21 11.28 -7.02
N LEU A 67 0.88 11.90 -6.55
CA LEU A 67 2.07 12.17 -7.36
C LEU A 67 2.73 10.86 -7.83
N THR A 68 2.80 9.83 -6.97
CA THR A 68 3.30 8.51 -7.35
C THR A 68 2.45 7.88 -8.45
N ALA A 69 1.12 7.92 -8.33
CA ALA A 69 0.22 7.41 -9.36
C ALA A 69 0.37 8.17 -10.69
N VAL A 70 0.49 9.50 -10.64
CA VAL A 70 0.75 10.36 -11.81
C VAL A 70 2.09 10.02 -12.45
N ALA A 71 3.14 9.78 -11.65
CA ALA A 71 4.46 9.41 -12.16
C ALA A 71 4.42 8.06 -12.90
N VAL A 72 3.72 7.06 -12.36
CA VAL A 72 3.53 5.77 -13.04
C VAL A 72 2.72 5.93 -14.33
N ALA A 73 1.66 6.74 -14.32
CA ALA A 73 0.89 7.04 -15.53
C ALA A 73 1.75 7.75 -16.60
N ALA A 74 2.52 8.77 -16.21
CA ALA A 74 3.44 9.49 -17.07
C ALA A 74 4.52 8.57 -17.66
N LEU A 75 5.08 7.66 -16.86
CA LEU A 75 6.00 6.64 -17.33
C LEU A 75 5.32 5.71 -18.36
N GLY A 76 4.04 5.40 -18.19
CA GLY A 76 3.23 4.71 -19.19
C GLY A 76 3.17 5.46 -20.52
N PHE A 77 2.89 6.76 -20.50
CA PHE A 77 2.89 7.59 -21.73
C PHE A 77 4.27 7.72 -22.36
N TYR A 78 5.34 7.64 -21.57
CA TYR A 78 6.71 7.68 -22.08
C TYR A 78 7.17 6.35 -22.69
N ARG A 79 6.75 5.21 -22.13
CA ARG A 79 7.27 3.87 -22.48
C ARG A 79 6.32 3.02 -23.32
N LEU A 80 5.03 3.33 -23.35
CA LEU A 80 4.01 2.55 -24.05
C LEU A 80 3.45 3.33 -25.23
N SER A 81 2.81 2.64 -26.18
CA SER A 81 2.02 3.33 -27.20
C SER A 81 0.92 4.16 -26.55
N ARG A 82 0.53 5.29 -27.17
CA ARG A 82 -0.53 6.17 -26.62
C ARG A 82 -1.82 5.40 -26.29
N ALA A 83 -2.19 4.43 -27.14
CA ALA A 83 -3.36 3.58 -26.92
C ALA A 83 -3.23 2.63 -25.72
N GLN A 84 -2.02 2.12 -25.42
CA GLN A 84 -1.79 1.33 -24.22
C GLN A 84 -1.73 2.21 -22.97
N ALA A 85 -1.10 3.38 -23.06
CA ALA A 85 -0.99 4.32 -21.96
C ALA A 85 -2.37 4.87 -21.53
N THR A 86 -3.26 5.18 -22.46
CA THR A 86 -4.64 5.62 -22.13
C THR A 86 -5.44 4.52 -21.45
N ARG A 87 -5.33 3.26 -21.93
CA ARG A 87 -5.95 2.11 -21.27
C ARG A 87 -5.37 1.84 -19.89
N MET A 88 -4.06 2.02 -19.71
CA MET A 88 -3.41 1.91 -18.41
C MET A 88 -3.93 2.99 -17.46
N LEU A 89 -3.97 4.24 -17.89
CA LEU A 89 -4.51 5.35 -17.09
C LEU A 89 -5.95 5.07 -16.65
N LEU A 90 -6.81 4.60 -17.56
CA LEU A 90 -8.18 4.26 -17.23
C LEU A 90 -8.27 3.08 -16.25
N ALA A 91 -7.46 2.03 -16.44
CA ALA A 91 -7.41 0.91 -15.51
C ALA A 91 -6.96 1.37 -14.11
N LEU A 92 -5.93 2.22 -14.03
CA LEU A 92 -5.47 2.80 -12.77
C LEU A 92 -6.55 3.64 -12.10
N ALA A 93 -7.24 4.52 -12.84
CA ALA A 93 -8.31 5.34 -12.30
C ALA A 93 -9.46 4.50 -11.72
N LEU A 94 -9.89 3.47 -12.46
CA LEU A 94 -10.97 2.57 -12.01
C LEU A 94 -10.55 1.73 -10.81
N SER A 95 -9.37 1.10 -10.85
CA SER A 95 -8.92 0.23 -9.76
C SER A 95 -8.57 1.01 -8.50
N LEU A 96 -7.89 2.16 -8.61
CA LEU A 96 -7.56 3.00 -7.46
C LEU A 96 -8.81 3.66 -6.88
N GLY A 97 -9.71 4.18 -7.72
CA GLY A 97 -10.99 4.74 -7.28
C GLY A 97 -11.84 3.69 -6.55
N GLY A 98 -11.99 2.50 -7.14
CA GLY A 98 -12.69 1.38 -6.49
C GLY A 98 -12.02 0.93 -5.20
N GLY A 99 -10.69 0.90 -5.17
CA GLY A 99 -9.91 0.57 -3.97
C GLY A 99 -10.09 1.57 -2.84
N LEU A 100 -10.14 2.87 -3.13
CA LEU A 100 -10.41 3.92 -2.13
C LEU A 100 -11.79 3.75 -1.51
N VAL A 101 -12.83 3.56 -2.33
CA VAL A 101 -14.21 3.35 -1.87
C VAL A 101 -14.31 2.09 -1.01
N LEU A 102 -13.76 0.98 -1.50
CA LEU A 102 -13.79 -0.30 -0.79
C LEU A 102 -13.02 -0.23 0.54
N ASN A 103 -11.87 0.43 0.56
CA ASN A 103 -11.06 0.58 1.76
C ASN A 103 -11.78 1.37 2.86
N GLU A 104 -12.45 2.48 2.51
CA GLU A 104 -13.22 3.25 3.49
C GLU A 104 -14.47 2.50 3.94
N TYR A 105 -15.12 1.73 3.06
CA TYR A 105 -16.23 0.87 3.44
C TYR A 105 -15.80 -0.22 4.42
N LEU A 106 -14.73 -0.97 4.12
CA LEU A 106 -14.26 -2.06 4.98
C LEU A 106 -13.87 -1.58 6.38
N LYS A 107 -13.33 -0.37 6.52
CA LYS A 107 -13.04 0.21 7.85
C LYS A 107 -14.27 0.38 8.75
N THR A 108 -15.48 0.38 8.19
CA THR A 108 -16.72 0.42 8.97
C THR A 108 -17.21 -0.97 9.40
N CYS A 109 -16.59 -2.04 8.88
CA CYS A 109 -16.96 -3.42 9.16
C CYS A 109 -16.04 -4.11 10.17
N PHE A 110 -14.87 -3.53 10.48
CA PHE A 110 -13.84 -4.17 11.30
C PHE A 110 -13.29 -3.20 12.35
N ASP A 111 -13.45 -3.56 13.62
CA ASP A 111 -12.98 -2.78 14.77
C ASP A 111 -11.65 -3.31 15.31
N GLU A 112 -10.62 -3.37 14.46
CA GLU A 112 -9.30 -3.85 14.88
C GLU A 112 -8.35 -2.68 15.27
N PRO A 113 -7.77 -2.72 16.48
CA PRO A 113 -6.81 -1.71 16.93
C PRO A 113 -5.44 -1.88 16.27
N ARG A 114 -4.74 -0.77 16.07
CA ARG A 114 -3.40 -0.77 15.47
C ARG A 114 -2.34 -1.31 16.44
N PRO A 115 -1.25 -1.92 15.93
CA PRO A 115 -0.15 -2.39 16.77
C PRO A 115 0.45 -1.31 17.68
N ASN A 116 0.61 -0.08 17.17
CA ASN A 116 1.13 1.04 17.96
C ASN A 116 0.18 1.45 19.09
N ALA A 117 -1.13 1.43 18.86
CA ALA A 117 -2.15 1.71 19.87
C ALA A 117 -2.16 0.62 20.94
N GLN A 118 -2.12 -0.66 20.54
CA GLN A 118 -2.01 -1.78 21.47
C GLN A 118 -0.76 -1.66 22.35
N TRP A 119 0.39 -1.39 21.74
CA TRP A 119 1.65 -1.18 22.47
C TRP A 119 1.56 0.00 23.44
N MET A 120 0.99 1.14 23.02
CA MET A 120 0.80 2.29 23.92
C MET A 120 -0.14 1.93 25.09
N ALA A 121 -1.17 1.11 24.86
CA ALA A 121 -2.03 0.63 25.94
C ALA A 121 -1.30 -0.29 26.93
N GLU A 122 -0.43 -1.18 26.43
CA GLU A 122 0.44 -2.02 27.26
C GLU A 122 1.40 -1.20 28.13
N GLN A 123 1.83 -0.02 27.65
CA GLN A 123 2.65 0.92 28.42
C GLN A 123 1.84 1.80 29.40
N GLY A 124 0.53 1.60 29.50
CA GLY A 124 -0.36 2.42 30.33
C GLY A 124 -0.55 3.85 29.80
N LEU A 125 -0.25 4.09 28.52
CA LEU A 125 -0.37 5.40 27.88
C LEU A 125 -1.80 5.67 27.35
N LEU A 126 -2.59 4.62 27.09
CA LEU A 126 -3.98 4.75 26.65
C LEU A 126 -4.84 3.54 27.06
N GLU A 127 -6.16 3.72 27.04
CA GLU A 127 -7.12 2.62 27.15
C GLU A 127 -7.82 2.40 25.81
N LEU A 128 -7.71 1.19 25.23
CA LEU A 128 -8.13 0.92 23.85
C LEU A 128 -9.63 1.13 23.63
N GLU A 129 -10.47 0.57 24.50
CA GLU A 129 -11.93 0.62 24.37
C GLU A 129 -12.45 2.07 24.36
N PRO A 130 -12.19 2.91 25.40
CA PRO A 130 -12.60 4.31 25.38
C PRO A 130 -11.96 5.12 24.24
N PHE A 131 -10.77 4.73 23.79
CA PHE A 131 -10.10 5.42 22.69
C PHE A 131 -10.79 5.18 21.35
N TYR A 132 -11.18 3.94 21.03
CA TYR A 132 -11.82 3.62 19.75
C TYR A 132 -13.30 4.00 19.67
N GLN A 133 -13.96 4.23 20.81
CA GLN A 133 -15.31 4.81 20.86
C GLN A 133 -15.35 6.29 20.47
N LYS A 134 -14.20 6.99 20.47
CA LYS A 134 -14.10 8.40 20.08
C LYS A 134 -14.08 8.60 18.56
N SER A 135 -14.54 9.77 18.15
CA SER A 135 -14.41 10.21 16.76
C SER A 135 -12.93 10.30 16.34
N LYS A 136 -12.65 10.18 15.05
CA LYS A 136 -11.28 10.27 14.52
C LYS A 136 -10.57 11.58 14.90
N PRO A 137 -11.22 12.77 14.89
CA PRO A 137 -10.61 14.00 15.37
C PRO A 137 -10.23 13.96 16.86
N GLU A 138 -11.12 13.45 17.72
CA GLU A 138 -10.86 13.34 19.17
C GLU A 138 -9.71 12.37 19.47
N ARG A 139 -9.62 11.25 18.73
CA ARG A 139 -8.49 10.32 18.81
C ARG A 139 -7.17 11.01 18.45
N ARG A 140 -7.15 11.80 17.37
CA ARG A 140 -5.95 12.56 16.96
C ARG A 140 -5.52 13.53 18.04
N GLU A 141 -6.47 14.28 18.58
CA GLU A 141 -6.20 15.24 19.64
C GLU A 141 -5.62 14.57 20.90
N GLN A 142 -6.19 13.43 21.32
CA GLN A 142 -5.68 12.68 22.47
C GLN A 142 -4.23 12.23 22.25
N ILE A 143 -3.91 11.67 21.08
CA ILE A 143 -2.53 11.24 20.77
C ILE A 143 -1.60 12.46 20.67
N SER A 144 -2.01 13.57 20.05
CA SER A 144 -1.18 14.77 19.98
C SER A 144 -0.87 15.37 21.36
N ARG A 145 -1.84 15.37 22.29
CA ARG A 145 -1.60 15.79 23.68
C ARG A 145 -0.62 14.87 24.39
N LEU A 146 -0.72 13.56 24.14
CA LEU A 146 0.19 12.56 24.70
C LEU A 146 1.64 12.78 24.24
N PHE A 147 1.84 13.16 22.98
CA PHE A 147 3.15 13.48 22.42
C PHE A 147 3.68 14.85 22.88
N ALA A 148 2.80 15.83 23.08
CA ALA A 148 3.18 17.15 23.59
C ALA A 148 3.66 17.12 25.05
N GLY A 149 3.15 16.19 25.86
CA GLY A 149 3.47 16.08 27.29
C GLY A 149 4.87 15.55 27.63
N GLN A 150 5.73 15.25 26.64
CA GLN A 150 7.06 14.64 26.84
C GLN A 150 7.03 13.41 27.78
N ASN A 151 6.03 12.55 27.58
CA ASN A 151 5.88 11.33 28.37
C ASN A 151 7.10 10.43 28.21
N SER A 152 7.84 10.18 29.30
CA SER A 152 9.07 9.37 29.31
C SER A 152 8.85 7.89 28.92
N SER A 153 7.60 7.42 28.90
CA SER A 153 7.23 6.06 28.52
C SER A 153 7.00 5.89 27.01
N LEU A 154 7.04 6.97 26.22
CA LEU A 154 7.02 6.88 24.76
C LEU A 154 8.33 6.27 24.25
N PRO A 155 8.28 5.49 23.16
CA PRO A 155 9.49 4.92 22.58
C PRO A 155 10.27 6.05 21.88
N PRO A 156 11.60 5.91 21.71
CA PRO A 156 12.36 6.87 20.93
C PRO A 156 11.87 6.83 19.47
N LEU A 157 11.40 7.97 18.98
CA LEU A 157 10.78 8.15 17.67
C LEU A 157 11.46 9.31 16.95
N SER A 158 11.69 9.18 15.64
CA SER A 158 12.01 10.35 14.83
C SER A 158 10.80 11.29 14.73
N ALA A 159 11.06 12.58 14.48
CA ALA A 159 10.00 13.58 14.38
C ALA A 159 8.96 13.23 13.28
N ALA A 160 9.41 12.64 12.18
CA ALA A 160 8.54 12.23 11.08
C ALA A 160 7.60 11.08 11.47
N ILE A 161 8.10 10.08 12.21
CA ILE A 161 7.30 8.94 12.67
C ILE A 161 6.36 9.37 13.81
N ALA A 162 6.82 10.25 14.70
CA ALA A 162 5.98 10.84 15.74
C ALA A 162 4.79 11.61 15.14
N ASP A 163 5.04 12.43 14.10
CA ASP A 163 3.98 13.12 13.37
C ASP A 163 3.03 12.13 12.66
N HIS A 164 3.60 11.06 12.08
CA HIS A 164 2.81 10.02 11.43
C HIS A 164 1.83 9.36 12.40
N TRP A 165 2.29 8.92 13.58
CA TRP A 165 1.46 8.27 14.58
C TRP A 165 0.32 9.16 15.09
N GLN A 166 0.55 10.47 15.19
CA GLN A 166 -0.47 11.45 15.59
C GLN A 166 -1.57 11.64 14.53
N HIS A 167 -1.23 11.56 13.25
CA HIS A 167 -2.20 11.75 12.16
C HIS A 167 -2.98 10.48 11.80
N GLU A 168 -2.36 9.32 12.03
CA GLU A 168 -2.82 8.00 11.59
C GLU A 168 -3.39 7.17 12.75
N VAL A 169 -4.50 7.66 13.32
CA VAL A 169 -5.20 7.06 14.49
C VAL A 169 -6.43 6.21 14.13
N GLY A 170 -6.56 5.83 12.87
CA GLY A 170 -7.69 5.02 12.40
C GLY A 170 -7.65 3.57 12.92
N LEU A 171 -8.64 2.78 12.53
CA LEU A 171 -8.60 1.33 12.67
C LEU A 171 -7.49 0.75 11.74
N SER A 172 -7.05 -0.48 12.03
CA SER A 172 -5.94 -1.11 11.29
C SER A 172 -6.42 -1.73 9.97
N PHE A 173 -7.59 -2.36 9.94
CA PHE A 173 -8.02 -3.14 8.79
C PHE A 173 -8.83 -2.34 7.75
N PRO A 174 -8.61 -2.54 6.43
CA PRO A 174 -7.41 -3.09 5.80
C PRO A 174 -6.33 -2.01 5.57
N SER A 175 -5.16 -2.41 5.08
CA SER A 175 -4.08 -1.48 4.79
C SER A 175 -4.29 -0.72 3.47
N GLY A 176 -4.76 0.54 3.57
CA GLY A 176 -4.98 1.41 2.39
C GLY A 176 -3.72 1.71 1.58
N HIS A 177 -2.58 1.96 2.23
CA HIS A 177 -1.29 2.17 1.54
C HIS A 177 -0.83 0.93 0.78
N THR A 178 -0.97 -0.26 1.38
CA THR A 178 -0.65 -1.53 0.74
C THR A 178 -1.57 -1.78 -0.44
N LEU A 179 -2.89 -1.57 -0.26
CA LEU A 179 -3.87 -1.73 -1.33
C LEU A 179 -3.56 -0.81 -2.52
N PHE A 180 -3.26 0.46 -2.25
CA PHE A 180 -2.83 1.43 -3.24
C PHE A 180 -1.60 0.94 -4.01
N ALA A 181 -0.54 0.55 -3.30
CA ALA A 181 0.71 0.13 -3.93
C ALA A 181 0.56 -1.16 -4.74
N ALA A 182 -0.17 -2.15 -4.20
CA ALA A 182 -0.44 -3.41 -4.87
C ALA A 182 -1.30 -3.22 -6.14
N VAL A 183 -2.37 -2.41 -6.08
CA VAL A 183 -3.19 -2.09 -7.25
C VAL A 183 -2.37 -1.37 -8.32
N LEU A 184 -1.55 -0.38 -7.93
CA LEU A 184 -0.69 0.35 -8.86
C LEU A 184 0.32 -0.59 -9.54
N ALA A 185 0.94 -1.49 -8.77
CA ALA A 185 1.89 -2.47 -9.27
C ALA A 185 1.23 -3.50 -10.21
N LEU A 186 0.09 -4.08 -9.85
CA LEU A 186 -0.63 -5.09 -10.65
C LEU A 186 -1.17 -4.50 -11.95
N SER A 187 -1.83 -3.34 -11.87
CA SER A 187 -2.34 -2.63 -13.04
C SER A 187 -1.20 -2.19 -13.96
N GLY A 188 -0.11 -1.62 -13.41
CA GLY A 188 1.08 -1.28 -14.17
C GLY A 188 1.73 -2.50 -14.82
N PHE A 189 1.87 -3.61 -14.09
CA PHE A 189 2.48 -4.85 -14.56
C PHE A 189 1.83 -5.34 -15.84
N TRP A 190 0.49 -5.37 -15.90
CA TRP A 190 -0.26 -5.83 -17.07
C TRP A 190 0.16 -5.12 -18.38
N PHE A 191 0.41 -3.82 -18.33
CA PHE A 191 0.75 -3.01 -19.49
C PHE A 191 2.26 -2.94 -19.77
N PHE A 192 3.09 -2.86 -18.73
CA PHE A 192 4.55 -2.80 -18.87
C PHE A 192 5.14 -4.13 -19.36
N ILE A 193 4.64 -5.27 -18.84
CA ILE A 193 5.13 -6.60 -19.21
C ILE A 193 4.83 -6.92 -20.69
N ALA A 194 3.70 -6.44 -21.19
CA ALA A 194 3.29 -6.57 -22.60
C ALA A 194 4.30 -5.94 -23.58
N SER A 195 5.01 -4.91 -23.12
CA SER A 195 5.97 -4.14 -23.91
C SER A 195 7.43 -4.49 -23.56
N GLY A 196 7.65 -5.50 -22.71
CA GLY A 196 8.99 -5.95 -22.29
C GLY A 196 9.65 -5.08 -21.22
N HIS A 197 8.91 -4.23 -20.50
CA HIS A 197 9.49 -3.34 -19.47
C HIS A 197 9.64 -4.02 -18.10
N TRP A 198 10.37 -5.12 -18.04
CA TRP A 198 10.55 -5.93 -16.83
C TRP A 198 11.14 -5.17 -15.65
N GLY A 199 12.10 -4.28 -15.90
CA GLY A 199 12.70 -3.46 -14.84
C GLY A 199 11.67 -2.56 -14.14
N VAL A 200 10.68 -2.04 -14.88
CA VAL A 200 9.58 -1.26 -14.31
C VAL A 200 8.67 -2.14 -13.46
N CYS A 201 8.32 -3.34 -13.96
CA CYS A 201 7.53 -4.30 -13.21
C CYS A 201 8.22 -4.71 -11.88
N GLY A 202 9.52 -5.00 -11.93
CA GLY A 202 10.31 -5.34 -10.75
C GLY A 202 10.39 -4.19 -9.75
N LEU A 203 10.63 -2.97 -10.22
CA LEU A 203 10.67 -1.77 -9.36
C LEU A 203 9.33 -1.53 -8.65
N LEU A 204 8.20 -1.61 -9.38
CA LEU A 204 6.88 -1.47 -8.79
C LEU A 204 6.57 -2.59 -7.79
N GLY A 205 7.01 -3.82 -8.06
CA GLY A 205 6.82 -4.95 -7.16
C GLY A 205 7.63 -4.82 -5.87
N ILE A 206 8.91 -4.46 -5.97
CA ILE A 206 9.78 -4.20 -4.82
C ILE A 206 9.21 -3.06 -3.97
N TRP A 207 8.77 -1.98 -4.61
CA TRP A 207 8.15 -0.86 -3.92
C TRP A 207 6.85 -1.25 -3.22
N ALA A 208 5.99 -2.07 -3.84
CA ALA A 208 4.76 -2.55 -3.21
C ALA A 208 5.04 -3.46 -1.99
N ILE A 209 6.04 -4.34 -2.08
CA ILE A 209 6.50 -5.16 -0.94
C ILE A 209 7.06 -4.26 0.17
N ALA A 210 7.91 -3.30 -0.17
CA ALA A 210 8.48 -2.35 0.78
C ALA A 210 7.39 -1.52 1.47
N MET A 211 6.32 -1.14 0.77
CA MET A 211 5.15 -0.47 1.34
C MET A 211 4.49 -1.36 2.41
N GLY A 212 4.24 -2.64 2.12
CA GLY A 212 3.69 -3.56 3.12
C GLY A 212 4.57 -3.67 4.37
N PHE A 213 5.89 -3.84 4.19
CA PHE A 213 6.84 -3.87 5.30
C PHE A 213 6.88 -2.57 6.10
N SER A 214 6.85 -1.40 5.44
CA SER A 214 6.86 -0.13 6.15
C SER A 214 5.61 0.02 7.03
N ARG A 215 4.45 -0.44 6.58
CA ARG A 215 3.20 -0.43 7.36
C ARG A 215 3.30 -1.31 8.62
N MET A 216 3.90 -2.49 8.52
CA MET A 216 4.03 -3.41 9.65
C MET A 216 5.12 -2.97 10.63
N LEU A 217 6.31 -2.62 10.14
CA LEU A 217 7.47 -2.25 10.97
C LEU A 217 7.27 -0.92 11.72
N LEU A 218 6.50 0.02 11.15
CA LEU A 218 6.15 1.28 11.82
C LEU A 218 4.97 1.14 12.80
N GLY A 219 4.47 -0.07 13.04
CA GLY A 219 3.40 -0.35 14.00
C GLY A 219 2.01 0.09 13.53
N MET A 220 1.81 0.27 12.23
CA MET A 220 0.56 0.81 11.70
C MET A 220 -0.47 -0.27 11.34
N HIS A 221 0.00 -1.47 11.00
CA HIS A 221 -0.84 -2.57 10.52
C HIS A 221 -0.27 -3.92 10.94
N HIS A 222 -1.15 -4.89 11.12
CA HIS A 222 -0.81 -6.31 11.30
C HIS A 222 -0.50 -6.97 9.95
N SER A 223 0.11 -8.16 9.98
CA SER A 223 0.40 -8.93 8.75
C SER A 223 -0.88 -9.30 7.99
N GLN A 224 -1.96 -9.59 8.70
CA GLN A 224 -3.28 -9.87 8.13
C GLN A 224 -3.90 -8.67 7.37
N ASP A 225 -3.67 -7.44 7.83
CA ASP A 225 -4.17 -6.23 7.15
C ASP A 225 -3.50 -6.06 5.77
N VAL A 226 -2.19 -6.30 5.73
CA VAL A 226 -1.36 -6.23 4.51
C VAL A 226 -1.69 -7.39 3.58
N LEU A 227 -1.90 -8.59 4.14
CA LEU A 227 -2.34 -9.78 3.41
C LEU A 227 -3.70 -9.53 2.74
N ALA A 228 -4.70 -9.09 3.50
CA ALA A 228 -6.04 -8.81 3.00
C ALA A 228 -6.03 -7.71 1.92
N ALA A 229 -5.29 -6.61 2.14
CA ALA A 229 -5.13 -5.56 1.14
C ALA A 229 -4.54 -6.11 -0.18
N THR A 230 -3.54 -6.98 -0.10
CA THR A 230 -2.93 -7.60 -1.28
C THR A 230 -3.87 -8.59 -1.96
N LEU A 231 -4.66 -9.36 -1.20
CA LEU A 231 -5.71 -10.24 -1.73
C LEU A 231 -6.77 -9.46 -2.51
N ILE A 232 -7.23 -8.33 -1.97
CA ILE A 232 -8.23 -7.44 -2.57
C ILE A 232 -7.68 -6.73 -3.83
N ALA A 233 -6.37 -6.46 -3.89
CA ALA A 233 -5.76 -5.72 -4.99
C ALA A 233 -5.91 -6.42 -6.35
N LEU A 234 -5.83 -7.76 -6.42
CA LEU A 234 -5.95 -8.50 -7.68
C LEU A 234 -7.32 -8.37 -8.35
N PRO A 235 -8.46 -8.67 -7.69
CA PRO A 235 -9.77 -8.50 -8.33
C PRO A 235 -10.03 -7.04 -8.74
N LEU A 236 -9.61 -6.06 -7.94
CA LEU A 236 -9.72 -4.64 -8.32
C LEU A 236 -8.90 -4.29 -9.57
N ALA A 237 -7.65 -4.76 -9.63
CA ALA A 237 -6.80 -4.57 -10.81
C ALA A 237 -7.42 -5.24 -12.04
N MET A 238 -7.89 -6.49 -11.90
CA MET A 238 -8.50 -7.25 -12.99
C MET A 238 -9.77 -6.59 -13.53
N VAL A 239 -10.66 -6.12 -12.65
CA VAL A 239 -11.89 -5.40 -13.04
C VAL A 239 -11.52 -4.11 -13.78
N GLY A 240 -10.60 -3.31 -13.24
CA GLY A 240 -10.16 -2.08 -13.90
C GLY A 240 -9.51 -2.32 -15.27
N ILE A 241 -8.65 -3.33 -15.38
CA ILE A 241 -8.03 -3.74 -16.65
C ILE A 241 -9.09 -4.21 -17.65
N ALA A 242 -10.07 -5.01 -17.21
CA ALA A 242 -11.13 -5.53 -18.08
C ALA A 242 -12.01 -4.39 -18.63
N LEU A 243 -12.46 -3.49 -17.75
CA LEU A 243 -13.26 -2.32 -18.12
C LEU A 243 -12.48 -1.39 -19.06
N ALA A 244 -11.20 -1.15 -18.80
CA ALA A 244 -10.36 -0.31 -19.64
C ALA A 244 -10.06 -0.88 -21.03
N ARG A 245 -10.41 -2.15 -21.28
CA ARG A 245 -10.26 -2.81 -22.58
C ARG A 245 -11.57 -2.91 -23.35
N LEU A 246 -12.69 -2.47 -22.79
CA LEU A 246 -13.97 -2.53 -23.48
C LEU A 246 -13.94 -1.72 -24.79
N PRO A 247 -14.31 -2.33 -25.93
CA PRO A 247 -14.19 -1.69 -27.24
C PRO A 247 -15.09 -0.45 -27.36
N VAL A 248 -16.20 -0.40 -26.61
CA VAL A 248 -17.13 0.75 -26.57
C VAL A 248 -16.44 2.05 -26.17
N LEU A 249 -15.40 1.99 -25.33
CA LEU A 249 -14.69 3.17 -24.85
C LEU A 249 -13.74 3.80 -25.89
N PHE A 250 -13.47 3.09 -27.00
CA PHE A 250 -12.50 3.51 -28.02
C PHE A 250 -13.04 3.41 -29.44
N ARG A 251 -14.35 3.16 -29.63
CA ARG A 251 -15.00 3.27 -30.94
C ARG A 251 -15.09 4.76 -31.29
N ARG A 252 -14.42 5.17 -32.35
CA ARG A 252 -14.70 6.40 -33.09
C ARG A 252 -15.70 6.10 -34.19
#